data_AF-A0AAD6WYN6-F1
#
_entry.id   AF-A0AAD6WYN6-F1
#
_cell.length_a   1.000
_cell.length_b   1.000
_cell.length_c   1.000
_cell.angle_alpha   90.00
_cell.angle_beta   90.00
_cell.angle_gamma   90.00
#
_symmetry.space_group_name_H-M   'P 1'
#
loop_
_entity.id
_entity.type
_entity.pdbx_description
1 polymer ?
#
loop_
_entity_poly.entity_id
_entity_poly.type
_entity_poly.pdbx_seq_one_letter_code
_entity_poly.pdbx_strand_id
1 'polypeptide(L)'
;MHLLLHALSVLLVHFSPTYASPQGSCACSPVTIPVHVDVLVPKDPTDEFAGLKSNASELRRVDATYDIYGIFCEPDTTVSSRNKDVVQLLVHGITYISQYWSPPVEEFRNYSYAAFSCTHGAYSSLAVDALGVGLSSRPMNASDVQYPTSSAALSQIARHLKTTPLLPGA
;
A
#
# COMPACT_ATOMS: atom_id res chain seq x y z
N MET A 1 -14.13 -49.20 26.94
CA MET A 1 -14.89 -48.03 26.48
C MET A 1 -13.90 -46.87 26.35
N HIS A 2 -13.22 -46.76 25.20
CA HIS A 2 -12.22 -45.72 24.95
C HIS A 2 -12.71 -44.85 23.80
N LEU A 3 -12.91 -43.57 24.11
CA LEU A 3 -13.44 -42.54 23.22
C LEU A 3 -12.45 -42.27 22.07
N LEU A 4 -12.95 -42.36 20.84
CA LEU A 4 -12.32 -41.84 19.63
C LEU A 4 -12.48 -40.31 19.59
N LEU A 5 -11.43 -39.55 19.89
CA LEU A 5 -11.37 -38.13 19.52
C LEU A 5 -11.14 -38.02 18.00
N HIS A 6 -12.17 -37.60 17.27
CA HIS A 6 -12.01 -37.18 15.88
C HIS A 6 -11.43 -35.77 15.86
N ALA A 7 -10.21 -35.62 15.34
CA ALA A 7 -9.64 -34.33 15.05
C ALA A 7 -10.37 -33.74 13.83
N LEU A 8 -11.20 -32.72 14.05
CA LEU A 8 -11.71 -31.89 12.96
C LEU A 8 -10.53 -31.07 12.40
N SER A 9 -10.05 -31.46 11.23
CA SER A 9 -9.10 -30.66 10.46
C SER A 9 -9.83 -29.46 9.88
N VAL A 10 -9.68 -28.29 10.51
CA VAL A 10 -10.14 -27.02 9.95
C VAL A 10 -9.24 -26.70 8.76
N LEU A 11 -9.73 -26.93 7.54
CA LEU A 11 -9.09 -26.41 6.33
C LEU A 11 -9.14 -24.88 6.39
N LEU A 12 -8.00 -24.27 6.72
CA LEU A 12 -7.76 -22.85 6.49
C LEU A 12 -7.81 -22.61 4.98
N VAL A 13 -8.96 -22.18 4.47
CA VAL A 13 -9.07 -21.65 3.12
C VAL A 13 -8.28 -20.35 3.09
N HIS A 14 -7.04 -20.41 2.61
CA HIS A 14 -6.26 -19.21 2.30
C HIS A 14 -6.93 -18.53 1.09
N PHE A 15 -7.82 -17.58 1.36
CA PHE A 15 -8.26 -16.60 0.39
C PHE A 15 -7.04 -15.72 0.05
N SER A 16 -6.23 -16.17 -0.91
CA SER A 16 -5.37 -15.25 -1.63
C SER A 16 -6.31 -14.39 -2.48
N PRO A 17 -6.38 -13.07 -2.29
CA PRO A 17 -7.08 -12.22 -3.23
C PRO A 17 -6.39 -12.41 -4.58
N THR A 18 -7.02 -13.17 -5.47
CA THR A 18 -6.58 -13.27 -6.86
C THR A 18 -6.85 -11.91 -7.47
N TYR A 19 -5.82 -11.06 -7.52
CA TYR A 19 -5.83 -9.90 -8.37
C TYR A 19 -5.96 -10.43 -9.80
N ALA A 20 -7.11 -10.19 -10.42
CA ALA A 20 -7.33 -10.56 -11.81
C ALA A 20 -6.25 -9.85 -12.64
N SER A 21 -5.23 -10.61 -13.05
CA SER A 21 -4.19 -10.10 -13.94
C SER A 21 -4.86 -9.68 -15.24
N PRO A 22 -4.67 -8.45 -15.72
CA PRO A 22 -5.12 -8.09 -17.05
C PRO A 22 -4.45 -9.03 -18.05
N GLN A 23 -5.24 -9.56 -18.97
CA GLN A 23 -4.79 -10.46 -20.02
C GLN A 23 -3.51 -9.94 -20.70
N GLY A 24 -2.41 -10.71 -20.54
CA GLY A 24 -1.32 -10.84 -21.51
C GLY A 24 -0.29 -9.72 -21.68
N SER A 25 -0.30 -8.63 -20.90
CA SER A 25 0.69 -7.55 -21.07
C SER A 25 1.29 -6.97 -19.78
N CYS A 26 0.77 -7.35 -18.62
CA CYS A 26 1.17 -6.78 -17.33
C CYS A 26 1.22 -7.86 -16.25
N ALA A 27 2.33 -7.92 -15.51
CA ALA A 27 2.48 -8.76 -14.34
C ALA A 27 2.30 -7.90 -13.08
N CYS A 28 1.38 -8.30 -12.19
CA CYS A 28 1.12 -7.59 -10.95
C CYS A 28 1.40 -8.48 -9.74
N SER A 29 2.10 -7.96 -8.75
CA SER A 29 2.41 -8.67 -7.51
C SER A 29 2.23 -7.78 -6.28
N PRO A 30 1.79 -8.35 -5.15
CA PRO A 30 1.77 -7.62 -3.88
C PRO A 30 3.19 -7.41 -3.37
N VAL A 31 3.43 -6.24 -2.79
CA VAL A 31 4.70 -5.85 -2.17
C VAL A 31 4.45 -5.21 -0.81
N THR A 32 5.41 -5.38 0.10
CA THR A 32 5.43 -4.68 1.38
C THR A 32 6.75 -3.91 1.48
N ILE A 33 6.64 -2.61 1.70
CA ILE A 33 7.77 -1.69 1.68
C ILE A 33 7.92 -1.09 3.08
N PRO A 34 8.99 -1.43 3.81
CA PRO A 34 9.29 -0.77 5.08
C PRO A 34 9.71 0.68 4.81
N VAL A 35 9.10 1.63 5.52
CA VAL A 35 9.42 3.05 5.45
C VAL A 35 9.66 3.59 6.85
N HIS A 36 10.80 4.25 7.05
CA HIS A 36 11.20 4.83 8.32
C HIS A 36 10.86 6.32 8.36
N VAL A 37 9.84 6.70 9.12
CA VAL A 37 9.39 8.08 9.21
C VAL A 37 9.95 8.74 10.47
N ASP A 38 10.55 9.92 10.28
CA ASP A 38 10.98 10.83 11.36
C ASP A 38 10.40 12.23 11.07
N VAL A 39 9.29 12.58 11.74
CA VAL A 39 8.57 13.85 11.53
C VAL A 39 7.97 14.38 12.83
N LEU A 40 7.52 15.64 12.79
CA LEU A 40 6.67 16.22 13.82
C LEU A 40 5.21 16.18 13.38
N VAL A 41 4.33 15.73 14.27
CA VAL A 41 2.86 15.70 14.07
C VAL A 41 2.16 16.48 15.19
N PRO A 42 0.96 17.03 14.96
CA PRO A 42 0.14 17.57 16.04
C PRO A 42 -0.13 16.50 17.11
N LYS A 43 -0.13 16.89 18.38
CA LYS A 43 -0.57 15.99 19.46
C LYS A 43 -2.07 15.71 19.36
N ASP A 44 -2.48 14.53 19.81
CA ASP A 44 -3.89 14.19 19.90
C ASP A 44 -4.55 15.03 21.00
N PRO A 45 -5.62 15.79 20.71
CA PRO A 45 -6.37 16.50 21.74
C PRO A 45 -6.95 15.57 22.81
N THR A 46 -7.11 14.28 22.50
CA THR A 46 -7.63 13.28 23.44
C THR A 46 -6.58 12.76 24.42
N ASP A 47 -5.28 12.91 24.12
CA ASP A 47 -4.20 12.65 25.08
C ASP A 47 -4.24 13.66 26.25
N GLU A 48 -5.01 14.76 26.11
CA GLU A 48 -5.22 15.80 27.12
C GLU A 48 -6.62 15.78 27.77
N PHE A 49 -7.34 14.65 27.77
CA PHE A 49 -8.57 14.49 28.57
C PHE A 49 -8.37 14.70 30.10
N ALA A 50 -7.14 14.96 30.55
CA ALA A 50 -6.80 15.41 31.89
C ALA A 50 -7.01 16.93 32.14
N GLY A 51 -7.42 17.72 31.14
CA GLY A 51 -7.95 19.08 31.41
C GLY A 51 -7.83 20.08 30.28
N LEU A 52 -8.89 20.21 29.46
CA LEU A 52 -9.36 21.41 28.73
C LEU A 52 -8.33 22.49 28.30
N LYS A 53 -7.12 22.11 27.89
CA LYS A 53 -6.09 23.04 27.39
C LYS A 53 -5.43 22.50 26.12
N SER A 54 -6.23 22.09 25.15
CA SER A 54 -5.72 21.70 23.84
C SER A 54 -5.01 22.89 23.17
N ASN A 55 -3.68 22.90 23.24
CA ASN A 55 -2.88 23.75 22.38
C ASN A 55 -2.69 23.02 21.05
N ALA A 56 -3.53 23.34 20.06
CA ALA A 56 -3.46 22.77 18.71
C ALA A 56 -2.13 23.02 17.97
N SER A 57 -1.21 23.80 18.55
CA SER A 57 0.13 24.03 18.02
C SER A 57 1.20 23.13 18.64
N GLU A 58 0.87 22.33 19.65
CA GLU A 58 1.86 21.44 20.27
C GLU A 58 2.14 20.23 19.36
N LEU A 59 3.43 19.99 19.11
CA LEU A 59 3.90 18.93 18.25
C LEU A 59 4.53 17.79 19.06
N ARG A 60 4.43 16.58 18.54
CA ARG A 60 5.13 15.38 19.01
C ARG A 60 5.95 14.80 17.87
N ARG A 61 7.12 14.26 18.19
CA ARG A 61 7.94 13.52 17.23
C ARG A 61 7.41 12.11 17.03
N VAL A 62 7.24 11.72 15.76
CA VAL A 62 7.01 10.35 15.31
C VAL A 62 8.30 9.89 14.66
N ASP A 63 8.91 8.88 15.25
CA ASP A 63 10.12 8.22 14.78
C ASP A 63 9.87 6.72 14.81
N ALA A 64 9.48 6.16 13.66
CA ALA A 64 8.99 4.79 13.56
C ALA A 64 9.16 4.24 12.15
N THR A 65 9.23 2.91 12.05
CA THR A 65 9.15 2.21 10.76
C THR A 65 7.75 1.64 10.58
N TYR A 66 7.17 1.87 9.40
CA TYR A 66 5.87 1.33 9.01
C TYR A 66 6.04 0.46 7.78
N ASP A 67 5.33 -0.67 7.77
CA ASP A 67 5.15 -1.50 6.59
C ASP A 67 4.01 -0.95 5.74
N ILE A 68 4.33 -0.54 4.51
CA ILE A 68 3.37 -0.03 3.53
C ILE A 68 3.12 -1.11 2.49
N TYR A 69 1.88 -1.56 2.40
CA TYR A 69 1.44 -2.50 1.38
C TYR A 69 1.20 -1.78 0.06
N GLY A 70 1.50 -2.46 -1.05
CA GLY A 70 1.09 -2.02 -2.36
C GLY A 70 1.02 -3.16 -3.36
N ILE A 71 0.52 -2.85 -4.55
CA ILE A 71 0.54 -3.72 -5.72
C ILE A 71 1.48 -3.09 -6.74
N PHE A 72 2.55 -3.78 -7.07
CA PHE A 72 3.46 -3.40 -8.15
C PHE A 72 3.05 -4.13 -9.42
N CYS A 73 2.82 -3.37 -10.49
CA CYS A 73 2.52 -3.89 -11.82
C CYS A 73 3.58 -3.43 -12.81
N GLU A 74 4.08 -4.34 -13.62
CA GLU A 74 5.08 -4.07 -14.65
C GLU A 74 4.64 -4.60 -16.02
N PRO A 75 4.97 -3.89 -17.12
CA PRO A 75 4.69 -4.38 -18.47
C PRO A 75 5.57 -5.59 -18.80
N ASP A 76 5.11 -6.45 -19.70
CA ASP A 76 5.93 -7.55 -20.21
C ASP A 76 7.24 -7.02 -20.84
N THR A 77 8.35 -7.66 -20.47
CA THR A 77 9.72 -7.42 -20.96
C THR A 77 9.85 -7.42 -22.49
N THR A 78 8.90 -8.02 -23.20
CA THR A 78 8.87 -8.05 -24.67
C THR A 78 8.48 -6.69 -25.29
N VAL A 79 7.93 -5.77 -24.49
CA VAL A 79 7.54 -4.42 -24.95
C VAL A 79 8.74 -3.49 -24.93
N SER A 80 9.32 -3.19 -26.10
CA SER A 80 10.37 -2.19 -26.23
C SER A 80 9.81 -0.77 -26.06
N SER A 81 9.75 -0.27 -24.83
CA SER A 81 9.31 1.09 -24.51
C SER A 81 10.35 1.88 -23.73
N ARG A 82 10.44 3.20 -23.97
CA ARG A 82 11.24 4.13 -23.15
C ARG A 82 10.68 4.33 -21.75
N ASN A 83 9.47 3.86 -21.49
CA ASN A 83 8.75 4.08 -20.23
C ASN A 83 8.90 2.92 -19.23
N LYS A 84 9.55 1.82 -19.61
CA LYS A 84 9.72 0.65 -18.73
C LYS A 84 10.44 0.96 -17.42
N ASP A 85 11.31 1.98 -17.43
CA ASP A 85 12.07 2.43 -16.26
C ASP A 85 11.33 3.52 -15.46
N VAL A 86 10.12 3.90 -15.89
CA VAL A 86 9.27 4.87 -15.19
C VAL A 86 8.25 4.12 -14.35
N VAL A 87 8.32 4.31 -13.03
CA VAL A 87 7.30 3.83 -12.10
C VAL A 87 6.35 4.95 -11.71
N GLN A 88 5.06 4.75 -11.93
CA GLN A 88 4.00 5.61 -11.42
C GLN A 88 3.64 5.21 -9.99
N LEU A 89 3.92 6.07 -9.01
CA LEU A 89 3.45 5.89 -7.65
C LEU A 89 2.00 6.37 -7.54
N LEU A 90 1.07 5.44 -7.32
CA LEU A 90 -0.37 5.70 -7.31
C LEU A 90 -0.89 5.75 -5.86
N VAL A 91 -1.44 6.90 -5.48
CA VAL A 91 -1.93 7.18 -4.11
C VAL A 91 -3.44 7.40 -4.17
N HIS A 92 -4.19 6.61 -3.43
CA HIS A 92 -5.66 6.69 -3.39
C HIS A 92 -6.15 7.89 -2.55
N GLY A 93 -7.43 8.24 -2.71
CA GLY A 93 -8.11 9.23 -1.86
C GLY A 93 -8.52 8.70 -0.49
N ILE A 94 -8.99 9.59 0.40
CA ILE A 94 -9.59 9.19 1.68
C ILE A 94 -10.77 8.24 1.43
N THR A 95 -10.97 7.26 2.32
CA THR A 95 -11.94 6.14 2.23
C THR A 95 -11.63 5.02 1.22
N TYR A 96 -10.55 5.13 0.46
CA TYR A 96 -10.11 4.11 -0.48
C TYR A 96 -8.82 3.39 -0.03
N ILE A 97 -8.39 2.43 -0.85
CA ILE A 97 -7.14 1.66 -0.75
C ILE A 97 -6.56 1.49 -2.17
N SER A 98 -5.46 0.76 -2.34
CA SER A 98 -4.79 0.48 -3.63
C SER A 98 -5.74 -0.01 -4.74
N GLN A 99 -6.79 -0.75 -4.36
CA GLN A 99 -7.84 -1.24 -5.26
C GLN A 99 -8.60 -0.13 -6.01
N TYR A 100 -8.54 1.13 -5.58
CA TYR A 100 -9.09 2.26 -6.34
C TYR A 100 -8.47 2.36 -7.75
N TRP A 101 -7.17 2.07 -7.86
CA TRP A 101 -6.43 2.15 -9.12
C TRP A 101 -6.57 0.90 -10.00
N SER A 102 -7.01 -0.21 -9.42
CA SER A 102 -7.31 -1.45 -10.13
C SER A 102 -8.40 -2.22 -9.39
N PRO A 103 -9.69 -1.95 -9.68
CA PRO A 103 -10.80 -2.61 -9.01
C PRO A 103 -10.71 -4.13 -9.16
N PRO A 104 -10.94 -4.92 -8.09
CA PRO A 104 -10.86 -6.38 -8.14
C PRO A 104 -12.13 -7.04 -8.70
N VAL A 105 -13.16 -6.23 -8.98
CA VAL A 105 -14.48 -6.68 -9.42
C VAL A 105 -14.50 -6.74 -10.95
N GLU A 106 -14.88 -7.89 -11.50
CA GLU A 106 -14.82 -8.19 -12.93
C GLU A 106 -15.62 -7.18 -13.76
N GLU A 107 -16.78 -6.73 -13.29
CA GLU A 107 -17.62 -5.73 -13.97
C GLU A 107 -16.93 -4.36 -14.08
N PHE A 108 -15.95 -4.08 -13.22
CA PHE A 108 -15.20 -2.82 -13.17
C PHE A 108 -13.78 -2.92 -13.72
N ARG A 109 -13.37 -4.05 -14.29
CA ARG A 109 -12.01 -4.24 -14.84
C ARG A 109 -11.61 -3.21 -15.90
N ASN A 110 -12.58 -2.71 -16.69
CA ASN A 110 -12.35 -1.66 -17.69
C ASN A 110 -12.03 -0.28 -17.07
N TYR A 111 -12.17 -0.12 -15.76
CA TYR A 111 -11.82 1.10 -15.01
C TYR A 111 -10.45 0.99 -14.32
N SER A 112 -9.71 -0.11 -14.52
CA SER A 112 -8.36 -0.23 -13.96
C SER A 112 -7.38 0.71 -14.66
N TYR A 113 -6.99 1.77 -13.96
CA TYR A 113 -5.93 2.68 -14.41
C TYR A 113 -4.58 1.96 -14.47
N ALA A 114 -4.27 1.10 -13.50
CA ALA A 114 -3.02 0.36 -13.48
C ALA A 114 -2.89 -0.56 -14.71
N ALA A 115 -3.96 -1.26 -15.09
CA ALA A 115 -3.99 -2.05 -16.31
C ALA A 115 -3.86 -1.17 -17.56
N PHE A 116 -4.65 -0.09 -17.63
CA PHE A 116 -4.64 0.81 -18.80
C PHE A 116 -3.26 1.44 -19.05
N SER A 117 -2.64 2.01 -18.01
CA SER A 117 -1.32 2.65 -18.08
C SER A 117 -0.20 1.68 -18.42
N CYS A 118 -0.27 0.47 -17.89
CA CYS A 118 0.70 -0.58 -18.18
C CYS A 118 0.55 -1.08 -19.64
N THR A 119 -0.65 -1.48 -20.08
CA THR A 119 -0.86 -2.02 -21.44
C THR A 119 -0.63 -0.98 -22.54
N HIS A 120 -1.06 0.28 -22.36
CA HIS A 120 -1.04 1.29 -23.43
C HIS A 120 0.13 2.26 -23.33
N GLY A 121 0.62 2.51 -22.11
CA GLY A 121 1.74 3.41 -21.85
C GLY A 121 3.07 2.70 -21.62
N ALA A 122 3.03 1.39 -21.36
CA ALA A 122 4.18 0.59 -20.92
C ALA A 122 4.87 1.21 -19.70
N TYR A 123 4.08 1.68 -18.75
CA TYR A 123 4.54 2.16 -17.45
C TYR A 123 4.42 1.06 -16.41
N SER A 124 5.44 0.95 -15.56
CA SER A 124 5.27 0.25 -14.29
C SER A 124 4.47 1.13 -13.33
N SER A 125 3.72 0.53 -12.42
CA SER A 125 2.96 1.26 -11.41
C SER A 125 3.08 0.59 -10.04
N LEU A 126 3.04 1.41 -8.99
CA LEU A 126 2.96 0.97 -7.61
C LEU A 126 1.76 1.64 -6.96
N ALA A 127 0.65 0.90 -6.80
CA ALA A 127 -0.51 1.37 -6.07
C ALA A 127 -0.39 0.99 -4.59
N VAL A 128 -0.28 1.98 -3.71
CA VAL A 128 -0.05 1.74 -2.27
C VAL A 128 -1.31 1.93 -1.46
N ASP A 129 -1.45 1.17 -0.39
CA ASP A 129 -2.37 1.48 0.70
C ASP A 129 -1.70 2.51 1.62
N ALA A 130 -2.30 3.67 1.81
CA ALA A 130 -1.75 4.67 2.72
C ALA A 130 -1.62 4.12 4.16
N LEU A 131 -0.74 4.72 4.96
CA LEU A 131 -0.61 4.39 6.39
C LEU A 131 -1.99 4.44 7.08
N GLY A 132 -2.31 3.48 7.92
CA GLY A 132 -3.57 3.40 8.66
C GLY A 132 -4.74 2.73 7.92
N VAL A 133 -4.60 2.40 6.64
CA VAL A 133 -5.67 1.76 5.84
C VAL A 133 -5.20 0.51 5.09
N GLY A 134 -6.15 -0.22 4.50
CA GLY A 134 -5.86 -1.38 3.65
C GLY A 134 -5.10 -2.49 4.37
N LEU A 135 -3.98 -2.93 3.81
CA LEU A 135 -3.06 -3.90 4.39
C LEU A 135 -1.76 -3.25 4.93
N SER A 136 -1.67 -1.92 4.87
CA SER A 136 -0.58 -1.18 5.50
C SER A 136 -0.69 -1.18 7.02
N SER A 137 0.43 -0.82 7.66
CA SER A 137 0.52 -0.65 9.11
C SER A 137 -0.58 0.24 9.66
N ARG A 138 -1.12 -0.13 10.82
CA ARG A 138 -2.16 0.62 11.55
C ARG A 138 -1.63 1.03 12.92
N PRO A 139 -1.06 2.25 13.05
CA PRO A 139 -0.66 2.78 14.34
C PRO A 139 -1.84 2.83 15.31
N MET A 140 -1.58 2.57 16.60
CA MET A 140 -2.61 2.67 17.63
C MET A 140 -3.02 4.13 17.91
N ASN A 141 -2.08 5.08 17.76
CA ASN A 141 -2.35 6.49 17.95
C ASN A 141 -2.81 7.11 16.61
N ALA A 142 -4.04 7.66 16.59
CA ALA A 142 -4.61 8.28 15.38
C ALA A 142 -3.80 9.50 14.91
N SER A 143 -3.07 10.16 15.81
CA SER A 143 -2.18 11.28 15.50
C SER A 143 -0.86 10.85 14.84
N ASP A 144 -0.58 9.55 14.73
CA ASP A 144 0.51 9.07 13.85
C ASP A 144 0.07 9.06 12.37
N VAL A 145 -1.23 8.92 12.09
CA VAL A 145 -1.79 8.87 10.73
C VAL A 145 -2.17 10.27 10.25
N GLN A 146 -1.16 11.14 10.14
CA GLN A 146 -1.33 12.55 9.77
C GLN A 146 -0.59 12.88 8.46
N TYR A 147 -0.91 14.01 7.84
CA TYR A 147 -0.27 14.44 6.59
C TYR A 147 1.26 14.44 6.62
N PRO A 148 1.95 14.89 7.70
CA PRO A 148 3.41 14.82 7.76
C PRO A 148 3.93 13.39 7.69
N THR A 149 3.33 12.47 8.45
CA THR A 149 3.74 11.05 8.46
C THR A 149 3.50 10.39 7.09
N SER A 150 2.30 10.58 6.53
CA SER A 150 1.92 10.01 5.23
C SER A 150 2.78 10.56 4.09
N SER A 151 3.09 11.86 4.09
CA SER A 151 3.96 12.46 3.07
C SER A 151 5.41 11.99 3.20
N ALA A 152 5.93 11.83 4.42
CA ALA A 152 7.25 11.28 4.65
C ALA A 152 7.37 9.81 4.22
N ALA A 153 6.34 9.00 4.50
CA ALA A 153 6.24 7.61 4.03
C ALA A 153 6.28 7.54 2.49
N LEU A 154 5.42 8.31 1.81
CA LEU A 154 5.36 8.33 0.34
C LEU A 154 6.65 8.86 -0.30
N SER A 155 7.25 9.91 0.27
CA SER A 155 8.57 10.42 -0.14
C SER A 155 9.64 9.34 -0.06
N GLN A 156 9.56 8.48 0.95
CA GLN A 156 10.50 7.40 1.13
C GLN A 156 10.34 6.28 0.10
N ILE A 157 9.09 5.90 -0.19
CA ILE A 157 8.78 4.97 -1.28
C ILE A 157 9.29 5.52 -2.61
N ALA A 158 9.04 6.80 -2.90
CA ALA A 158 9.53 7.45 -4.11
C ALA A 158 11.07 7.45 -4.19
N ARG A 159 11.79 7.51 -3.05
CA ARG A 159 13.25 7.34 -3.02
C ARG A 159 13.65 5.90 -3.30
N HIS A 160 13.04 4.92 -2.65
CA HIS A 160 13.31 3.50 -2.89
C HIS A 160 13.12 3.13 -4.37
N LEU A 161 12.06 3.64 -5.01
CA LEU A 161 11.78 3.45 -6.44
C LEU A 161 12.88 4.00 -7.36
N LYS A 162 13.63 5.02 -6.92
CA LYS A 162 14.73 5.61 -7.70
C LYS A 162 16.06 4.91 -7.50
N THR A 163 16.30 4.38 -6.30
CA THR A 163 17.62 3.89 -5.89
C THR A 163 17.76 2.39 -5.98
N THR A 164 16.65 1.66 -5.94
CA THR A 164 16.62 0.22 -5.79
C THR A 164 15.94 -0.38 -7.03
N PRO A 165 16.55 -1.35 -7.74
CA PRO A 165 15.79 -2.26 -8.60
C PRO A 165 14.92 -3.07 -7.65
N LEU A 166 13.69 -2.62 -7.40
CA LEU A 166 12.93 -3.08 -6.24
C LEU A 166 12.46 -4.53 -6.31
N LEU A 167 12.68 -5.26 -7.41
CA LEU A 167 12.18 -6.62 -7.58
C LEU A 167 13.15 -7.51 -8.38
N PRO A 168 13.32 -8.79 -8.00
CA PRO A 168 14.11 -9.75 -8.77
C PRO A 168 13.43 -9.99 -10.13
N GLY A 169 14.11 -9.60 -11.22
CA GLY A 169 13.56 -9.76 -12.58
C GLY A 169 14.01 -8.71 -13.61
N ALA A 170 14.75 -7.67 -13.21
CA ALA A 170 15.42 -6.74 -14.13
C ALA A 170 16.65 -7.35 -14.81
#